data_AF-A0A433DPG7-F1
#
_entry.id   AF-A0A433DPG7-F1
#
_cell.length_a   1.000
_cell.length_b   1.000
_cell.length_c   1.000
_cell.angle_alpha   90.00
_cell.angle_beta   90.00
_cell.angle_gamma   90.00
#
_symmetry.space_group_name_H-M   'P 1'
#
loop_
_entity.id
_entity.type
_entity.pdbx_description
1 polymer ?
#
loop_
_entity_poly.entity_id
_entity_poly.type
_entity_poly.pdbx_seq_one_letter_code
_entity_poly.pdbx_strand_id
1 'polypeptide(L)'
;MTTTHPAASPPYRITPPRILRAEWHKLRSLRSTWVTVISAVVMVLGVGLIMGATYTSGGGDSDVDTVVLSLYGSMLAQIFLVVLGILMTAGEYATGMIRSSLTAVPTRLPVLWAKAVVFAATVFTVMLATSVVTFAAAQALLHDTDQAASFTDPGILRALLGNAAALTLMGLLALGLGALLRSVPGAIGAFIGGVMILPEILGMLPYDAVERAIMYFPTQAAGALGSATPIPGTVSPGPALFALSLWAGTTLAAAALALKRRDV
;
A
#
# COMPACT_ATOMS: atom_id res chain seq x y z
N MET A 1 61.97 -3.67 16.51
CA MET A 1 60.77 -3.15 17.21
C MET A 1 59.97 -2.36 16.18
N THR A 2 59.04 -3.01 15.49
CA THR A 2 58.22 -2.41 14.42
C THR A 2 56.92 -1.90 15.03
N THR A 3 56.78 -0.58 15.11
CA THR A 3 55.54 0.08 15.53
C THR A 3 54.55 0.08 14.37
N THR A 4 53.55 -0.79 14.42
CA THR A 4 52.38 -0.73 13.52
C THR A 4 51.46 0.39 13.99
N HIS A 5 51.41 1.50 13.25
CA HIS A 5 50.35 2.49 13.43
C HIS A 5 49.02 1.86 12.99
N PRO A 6 47.97 1.84 13.84
CA PRO A 6 46.65 1.42 13.39
C PRO A 6 46.17 2.42 12.35
N ALA A 7 45.94 1.94 11.12
CA ALA A 7 45.30 2.74 10.08
C ALA A 7 43.95 3.21 10.63
N ALA A 8 43.76 4.53 10.70
CA ALA A 8 42.50 5.12 11.14
C ALA A 8 41.40 4.68 10.16
N SER A 9 40.55 3.74 10.58
CA SER A 9 39.36 3.36 9.84
C SER A 9 38.55 4.62 9.52
N PRO A 10 38.21 4.89 8.26
CA PRO A 10 37.47 6.09 7.91
C PRO A 10 36.17 6.11 8.72
N PRO A 11 35.75 7.26 9.28
CA PRO A 11 34.54 7.34 10.07
C PRO A 11 33.38 6.98 9.15
N TYR A 12 32.83 5.77 9.31
CA TYR A 12 31.69 5.30 8.54
C TYR A 12 30.47 6.11 8.99
N ARG A 13 30.29 7.30 8.42
CA ARG A 13 29.16 8.17 8.72
C ARG A 13 27.92 7.58 8.06
N ILE A 14 27.01 7.11 8.90
CA ILE A 14 25.69 6.68 8.47
C ILE A 14 24.94 7.93 8.00
N THR A 15 24.62 7.98 6.72
CA THR A 15 23.91 9.09 6.10
C THR A 15 22.56 8.61 5.57
N PRO A 16 21.50 9.45 5.59
CA PRO A 16 20.20 9.11 5.03
C PRO A 16 20.21 8.44 3.64
N PRO A 17 20.99 8.92 2.64
CA PRO A 17 21.05 8.26 1.33
C PRO A 17 21.65 6.85 1.39
N ARG A 18 22.60 6.58 2.29
CA ARG A 18 23.16 5.23 2.47
C ARG A 18 22.12 4.27 3.05
N ILE A 19 21.28 4.74 3.97
CA ILE A 19 20.19 3.93 4.54
C ILE A 19 19.16 3.60 3.46
N LEU A 20 18.75 4.59 2.66
CA LEU A 20 17.82 4.36 1.54
C LEU A 20 18.38 3.34 0.53
N ARG A 21 19.66 3.45 0.17
CA ARG A 21 20.31 2.47 -0.72
C ARG A 21 20.35 1.06 -0.13
N ALA A 22 20.63 0.94 1.18
CA ALA A 22 20.65 -0.35 1.85
C ALA A 22 19.25 -1.00 1.87
N GLU A 23 18.21 -0.23 2.21
CA GLU A 23 16.82 -0.72 2.22
C GLU A 23 16.32 -1.06 0.81
N TRP A 24 16.71 -0.28 -0.20
CA TRP A 24 16.44 -0.62 -1.60
C TRP A 24 17.09 -1.94 -2.02
N HIS A 25 18.35 -2.16 -1.63
CA HIS A 25 19.06 -3.40 -1.95
C HIS A 25 18.42 -4.60 -1.25
N LYS A 26 18.05 -4.47 0.03
CA LYS A 26 17.26 -5.49 0.74
C LYS A 26 15.99 -5.82 -0.04
N LEU A 27 15.14 -4.82 -0.29
CA LEU A 27 13.85 -5.03 -0.94
C LEU A 27 13.99 -5.72 -2.30
N ARG A 28 15.01 -5.35 -3.10
CA ARG A 28 15.29 -6.03 -4.38
C ARG A 28 15.85 -7.45 -4.23
N SER A 29 16.62 -7.73 -3.20
CA SER A 29 17.30 -9.02 -3.00
C SER A 29 16.38 -10.12 -2.47
N LEU A 30 15.29 -9.75 -1.80
CA LEU A 30 14.31 -10.67 -1.25
C LEU A 30 13.41 -11.24 -2.36
N ARG A 31 13.56 -12.55 -2.64
CA ARG A 31 12.67 -13.27 -3.58
C ARG A 31 11.19 -13.13 -3.21
N SER A 32 10.88 -13.15 -1.91
CA SER A 32 9.51 -12.97 -1.40
C SER A 32 8.91 -11.65 -1.86
N THR A 33 9.68 -10.56 -1.94
CA THR A 33 9.18 -9.27 -2.43
C THR A 33 8.69 -9.38 -3.86
N TRP A 34 9.49 -9.97 -4.74
CA TRP A 34 9.12 -10.13 -6.15
C TRP A 34 7.93 -11.06 -6.33
N VAL A 35 7.87 -12.17 -5.59
CA VAL A 35 6.71 -13.06 -5.63
C VAL A 35 5.45 -12.28 -5.25
N THR A 36 5.47 -11.55 -4.13
CA THR A 36 4.30 -10.80 -3.65
C THR A 36 3.90 -9.66 -4.59
N VAL A 37 4.86 -8.89 -5.11
CA VAL A 37 4.58 -7.80 -6.06
C VAL A 37 4.07 -8.35 -7.39
N ILE A 38 4.69 -9.41 -7.93
CA ILE A 38 4.23 -10.04 -9.18
C ILE A 38 2.84 -10.62 -9.00
N SER A 39 2.55 -11.29 -7.88
CA SER A 39 1.20 -11.77 -7.58
C SER A 39 0.19 -10.62 -7.53
N ALA A 40 0.52 -9.48 -6.91
CA ALA A 40 -0.32 -8.30 -6.94
C ALA A 40 -0.58 -7.81 -8.37
N VAL A 41 0.47 -7.68 -9.19
CA VAL A 41 0.37 -7.27 -10.60
C VAL A 41 -0.50 -8.23 -11.40
N VAL A 42 -0.28 -9.54 -11.24
CA VAL A 42 -1.06 -10.60 -11.90
C VAL A 42 -2.53 -10.53 -11.50
N MET A 43 -2.85 -10.23 -10.24
CA MET A 43 -4.24 -10.08 -9.81
C MET A 43 -4.91 -8.88 -10.46
N VAL A 44 -4.25 -7.71 -10.50
CA VAL A 44 -4.81 -6.52 -11.16
C VAL A 44 -5.01 -6.77 -12.66
N LEU A 45 -3.97 -7.24 -13.36
CA LEU A 45 -4.03 -7.50 -14.80
C LEU A 45 -5.01 -8.62 -15.14
N GLY A 46 -4.87 -9.77 -14.49
CA GLY A 46 -5.65 -10.97 -14.81
C GLY A 46 -7.13 -10.75 -14.58
N VAL A 47 -7.52 -10.21 -13.41
CA VAL A 47 -8.93 -9.92 -13.13
C VAL A 47 -9.44 -8.80 -14.02
N GLY A 48 -8.69 -7.72 -14.22
CA GLY A 48 -9.12 -6.62 -15.10
C GLY A 48 -9.39 -7.07 -16.54
N LEU A 49 -8.54 -7.94 -17.08
CA LEU A 49 -8.73 -8.53 -18.41
C LEU A 49 -9.92 -9.50 -18.46
N ILE A 50 -10.12 -10.32 -17.42
CA ILE A 50 -11.29 -11.20 -17.32
C ILE A 50 -12.56 -10.34 -17.30
N MET A 51 -12.64 -9.33 -16.43
CA MET A 51 -13.78 -8.43 -16.33
C MET A 51 -14.06 -7.75 -17.66
N GLY A 52 -13.03 -7.21 -18.33
CA GLY A 52 -13.17 -6.60 -19.65
C GLY A 52 -13.64 -7.58 -20.74
N ALA A 53 -13.16 -8.83 -20.72
CA ALA A 53 -13.50 -9.84 -21.71
C ALA A 53 -14.90 -10.45 -21.53
N THR A 54 -15.37 -10.53 -20.28
CA THR A 54 -16.69 -11.12 -19.95
C THR A 54 -17.79 -10.07 -19.84
N TYR A 55 -17.46 -8.80 -19.93
CA TYR A 55 -18.42 -7.71 -19.79
C TYR A 55 -19.46 -7.73 -20.92
N THR A 56 -20.71 -7.47 -20.56
CA THR A 56 -21.84 -7.38 -21.51
C THR A 56 -22.65 -6.13 -21.23
N SER A 57 -22.87 -5.31 -22.26
CA SER A 57 -23.63 -4.06 -22.15
C SER A 57 -25.07 -4.32 -21.71
N GLY A 58 -25.61 -3.49 -20.81
CA GLY A 58 -26.93 -3.70 -20.21
C GLY A 58 -27.02 -4.90 -19.25
N GLY A 59 -25.90 -5.50 -18.89
CA GLY A 59 -25.78 -6.48 -17.81
C GLY A 59 -25.82 -5.82 -16.42
N GLY A 60 -25.70 -6.64 -15.37
CA GLY A 60 -25.76 -6.18 -13.97
C GLY A 60 -24.65 -5.22 -13.54
N ASP A 61 -23.54 -5.17 -14.29
CA ASP A 61 -22.38 -4.33 -13.97
C ASP A 61 -22.34 -3.01 -14.77
N SER A 62 -23.41 -2.69 -15.50
CA SER A 62 -23.47 -1.47 -16.35
C SER A 62 -23.36 -0.16 -15.57
N ASP A 63 -23.84 -0.15 -14.32
CA ASP A 63 -23.74 1.01 -13.42
C ASP A 63 -22.38 1.13 -12.69
N VAL A 64 -21.47 0.15 -12.86
CA VAL A 64 -20.15 0.17 -12.21
C VAL A 64 -19.24 1.15 -12.93
N ASP A 65 -18.50 1.94 -12.15
CA ASP A 65 -17.47 2.84 -12.66
C ASP A 65 -16.42 2.08 -13.49
N THR A 66 -16.13 2.57 -14.69
CA THR A 66 -15.24 1.89 -15.65
C THR A 66 -13.85 1.61 -15.10
N VAL A 67 -13.30 2.49 -14.26
CA VAL A 67 -11.97 2.29 -13.67
C VAL A 67 -12.05 1.23 -12.58
N VAL A 68 -13.11 1.25 -11.76
CA VAL A 68 -13.35 0.22 -10.74
C VAL A 68 -13.53 -1.16 -11.39
N LEU A 69 -14.31 -1.24 -12.47
CA LEU A 69 -14.52 -2.46 -13.24
C LEU A 69 -13.19 -2.98 -13.82
N SER A 70 -12.43 -2.11 -14.49
CA SER A 70 -11.16 -2.46 -15.14
C SER A 70 -10.07 -2.82 -14.13
N LEU A 71 -10.10 -2.24 -12.93
CA LEU A 71 -9.10 -2.44 -11.88
C LEU A 71 -9.64 -3.26 -10.70
N TYR A 72 -10.69 -4.05 -10.89
CA TYR A 72 -11.30 -4.82 -9.81
C TYR A 72 -10.30 -5.75 -9.10
N GLY A 73 -9.30 -6.25 -9.84
CA GLY A 73 -8.18 -7.01 -9.29
C GLY A 73 -7.31 -6.28 -8.26
N SER A 74 -7.42 -4.96 -8.14
CA SER A 74 -6.76 -4.14 -7.11
C SER A 74 -7.19 -4.56 -5.69
N MET A 75 -8.45 -4.97 -5.51
CA MET A 75 -8.95 -5.45 -4.22
C MET A 75 -8.21 -6.72 -3.76
N LEU A 76 -7.89 -7.62 -4.69
CA LEU A 76 -7.09 -8.81 -4.42
C LEU A 76 -5.61 -8.46 -4.26
N ALA A 77 -5.08 -7.59 -5.13
CA ALA A 77 -3.70 -7.12 -5.08
C ALA A 77 -3.37 -6.45 -3.72
N GLN A 78 -4.33 -5.75 -3.12
CA GLN A 78 -4.20 -5.13 -1.81
C GLN A 78 -3.73 -6.13 -0.74
N ILE A 79 -4.25 -7.36 -0.74
CA ILE A 79 -3.88 -8.38 0.26
C ILE A 79 -2.37 -8.67 0.18
N PHE A 80 -1.84 -8.84 -1.03
CA PHE A 80 -0.42 -9.06 -1.26
C PHE A 80 0.42 -7.88 -0.78
N LEU A 81 0.01 -6.65 -1.11
CA LEU A 81 0.76 -5.45 -0.74
C LEU A 81 0.73 -5.15 0.77
N VAL A 82 -0.39 -5.45 1.43
CA VAL A 82 -0.53 -5.37 2.89
C VAL A 82 0.41 -6.37 3.56
N VAL A 83 0.44 -7.62 3.09
CA VAL A 83 1.36 -8.64 3.58
C VAL A 83 2.82 -8.22 3.35
N LEU A 84 3.14 -7.68 2.18
CA LEU A 84 4.48 -7.16 1.90
C LEU A 84 4.89 -6.05 2.86
N GLY A 85 4.00 -5.09 3.12
CA GLY A 85 4.23 -4.00 4.06
C GLY A 85 4.52 -4.52 5.47
N ILE A 86 3.70 -5.46 5.96
CA ILE A 86 3.91 -6.11 7.27
C ILE A 86 5.24 -6.86 7.31
N LEU A 87 5.55 -7.68 6.31
CA LEU A 87 6.78 -8.47 6.27
C LEU A 87 8.04 -7.61 6.23
N MET A 88 7.98 -6.44 5.58
CA MET A 88 9.11 -5.52 5.47
C MET A 88 9.60 -4.98 6.83
N THR A 89 8.74 -5.01 7.86
CA THR A 89 9.05 -4.59 9.23
C THR A 89 8.99 -5.76 10.21
N ALA A 90 7.84 -6.42 10.36
CA ALA A 90 7.65 -7.52 11.29
C ALA A 90 8.51 -8.76 10.96
N GLY A 91 8.86 -8.97 9.68
CA GLY A 91 9.75 -10.06 9.26
C GLY A 91 11.18 -9.93 9.80
N GLU A 92 11.67 -8.72 10.02
CA GLU A 92 12.98 -8.48 10.65
C GLU A 92 13.00 -8.87 12.14
N TYR A 93 11.84 -8.78 12.82
CA TYR A 93 11.69 -9.24 14.20
C TYR A 93 11.65 -10.77 14.27
N ALA A 94 10.94 -11.42 13.34
CA ALA A 94 10.86 -12.88 13.28
C ALA A 94 12.22 -13.55 13.01
N THR A 95 13.07 -12.92 12.19
CA THR A 95 14.39 -13.44 11.81
C THR A 95 15.53 -12.98 12.71
N GLY A 96 15.28 -12.06 13.65
CA GLY A 96 16.32 -11.44 14.49
C GLY A 96 17.21 -10.41 13.77
N MET A 97 16.99 -10.17 12.47
CA MET A 97 17.73 -9.19 11.65
C MET A 97 17.58 -7.74 12.15
N ILE A 98 16.53 -7.48 12.94
CA ILE A 98 16.33 -6.19 13.60
C ILE A 98 17.56 -5.80 14.46
N ARG A 99 18.21 -6.78 15.12
CA ARG A 99 19.38 -6.50 15.99
C ARG A 99 20.59 -6.05 15.18
N SER A 100 20.89 -6.71 14.06
CA SER A 100 22.02 -6.32 13.20
C SER A 100 21.80 -4.98 12.49
N SER A 101 20.55 -4.68 12.11
CA SER A 101 20.21 -3.40 11.49
C SER A 101 20.36 -2.24 12.47
N LEU A 102 20.00 -2.45 13.74
CA LEU A 102 20.05 -1.44 14.79
C LEU A 102 21.45 -1.27 15.42
N THR A 103 22.30 -2.30 15.38
CA THR A 103 23.73 -2.13 15.73
C THR A 103 24.48 -1.35 14.65
N ALA A 104 24.10 -1.53 13.37
CA ALA A 104 24.67 -0.78 12.26
C ALA A 104 24.17 0.67 12.18
N VAL A 105 22.94 0.95 12.63
CA VAL A 105 22.35 2.29 12.69
C VAL A 105 21.75 2.58 14.07
N PRO A 106 22.49 3.24 14.98
CA PRO A 106 22.03 3.44 16.36
C PRO A 106 20.81 4.37 16.46
N THR A 107 20.54 5.20 15.45
CA THR A 107 19.31 5.99 15.36
C THR A 107 18.21 5.18 14.67
N ARG A 108 17.22 4.73 15.45
CA ARG A 108 16.17 3.77 15.03
C ARG A 108 15.16 4.35 14.01
N LEU A 109 14.92 5.67 14.04
CA LEU A 109 13.89 6.34 13.22
C LEU A 109 14.25 6.48 11.73
N PRO A 110 15.47 6.86 11.34
CA PRO A 110 15.87 6.90 9.93
C PRO A 110 15.63 5.60 9.15
N VAL A 111 15.74 4.44 9.80
CA VAL A 111 15.49 3.13 9.16
C VAL A 111 14.00 2.94 8.85
N LEU A 112 13.11 3.29 9.80
CA LEU A 112 11.67 3.21 9.58
C LEU A 112 11.22 4.11 8.43
N TRP A 113 11.69 5.36 8.40
CA TRP A 113 11.37 6.29 7.32
C TRP A 113 11.96 5.86 5.99
N ALA A 114 13.19 5.33 5.97
CA ALA A 114 13.77 4.78 4.75
C ALA A 114 12.95 3.61 4.20
N LYS A 115 12.49 2.70 5.07
CA LYS A 115 11.59 1.60 4.68
C LYS A 115 10.28 2.12 4.10
N ALA A 116 9.64 3.08 4.77
CA ALA A 116 8.40 3.69 4.29
C ALA A 116 8.57 4.35 2.91
N VAL A 117 9.62 5.14 2.71
CA VAL A 117 9.91 5.81 1.44
C VAL A 117 10.20 4.80 0.33
N VAL A 118 11.05 3.81 0.61
CA VAL A 118 11.40 2.77 -0.36
C VAL A 118 10.17 1.93 -0.73
N PHE A 119 9.37 1.52 0.24
CA PHE A 119 8.11 0.82 0.01
C PHE A 119 7.17 1.66 -0.84
N ALA A 120 6.94 2.92 -0.44
CA ALA A 120 6.03 3.82 -1.12
C ALA A 120 6.42 4.04 -2.58
N ALA A 121 7.69 4.37 -2.83
CA ALA A 121 8.19 4.57 -4.19
C ALA A 121 8.06 3.31 -5.05
N THR A 122 8.36 2.14 -4.49
CA THR A 122 8.28 0.87 -5.22
C THR A 122 6.83 0.53 -5.57
N VAL A 123 5.96 0.47 -4.56
CA VAL A 123 4.58 0.02 -4.71
C VAL A 123 3.79 1.02 -5.55
N PHE A 124 3.96 2.33 -5.32
CA PHE A 124 3.29 3.34 -6.12
C PHE A 124 3.69 3.24 -7.59
N THR A 125 4.99 3.14 -7.89
CA THR A 125 5.47 3.07 -9.28
C THR A 125 4.95 1.82 -9.99
N VAL A 126 5.05 0.66 -9.34
CA VAL A 126 4.60 -0.60 -9.94
C VAL A 126 3.09 -0.61 -10.10
N MET A 127 2.32 -0.23 -9.07
CA MET A 127 0.85 -0.24 -9.14
C MET A 127 0.29 0.83 -10.06
N LEU A 128 0.95 1.98 -10.20
CA LEU A 128 0.57 2.97 -11.20
C LEU A 128 0.79 2.43 -12.62
N ALA A 129 1.97 1.86 -12.89
CA ALA A 129 2.25 1.24 -14.18
C ALA A 129 1.26 0.10 -14.48
N THR A 130 0.98 -0.76 -13.51
CA THR A 130 -0.01 -1.83 -13.63
C THR A 130 -1.41 -1.28 -13.88
N SER A 131 -1.83 -0.24 -13.15
CA SER A 131 -3.17 0.37 -13.33
C SER A 131 -3.33 0.93 -14.74
N VAL A 132 -2.31 1.63 -15.26
CA VAL A 132 -2.32 2.18 -16.63
C VAL A 132 -2.35 1.06 -17.67
N VAL A 133 -1.52 0.03 -17.52
CA VAL A 133 -1.46 -1.10 -18.46
C VAL A 133 -2.75 -1.90 -18.45
N THR A 134 -3.28 -2.23 -17.25
CA THR A 134 -4.54 -2.96 -17.12
C THR A 134 -5.70 -2.17 -17.72
N PHE A 135 -5.79 -0.87 -17.42
CA PHE A 135 -6.86 -0.04 -17.98
C PHE A 135 -6.77 0.03 -19.51
N ALA A 136 -5.59 0.29 -20.08
CA ALA A 136 -5.41 0.29 -21.54
C ALA A 136 -5.82 -1.06 -22.17
N ALA A 137 -5.42 -2.17 -21.56
CA ALA A 137 -5.71 -3.50 -22.08
C ALA A 137 -7.20 -3.89 -21.91
N ALA A 138 -7.83 -3.51 -20.81
CA ALA A 138 -9.28 -3.69 -20.60
C ALA A 138 -10.09 -2.85 -21.58
N GLN A 139 -9.68 -1.60 -21.84
CA GLN A 139 -10.35 -0.72 -22.80
C GLN A 139 -10.25 -1.21 -24.25
N ALA A 140 -9.20 -1.95 -24.60
CA ALA A 140 -9.14 -2.64 -25.90
C ALA A 140 -10.24 -3.72 -26.04
N LEU A 141 -10.75 -4.27 -24.93
CA LEU A 141 -11.83 -5.25 -24.92
C LEU A 141 -13.21 -4.59 -24.79
N LEU A 142 -13.28 -3.44 -24.12
CA LEU A 142 -14.52 -2.69 -23.83
C LEU A 142 -14.89 -1.65 -24.90
N HIS A 143 -14.11 -1.49 -25.97
CA HIS A 143 -14.27 -0.40 -26.94
C HIS A 143 -15.65 -0.34 -27.64
N ASP A 144 -16.32 -1.48 -27.78
CA ASP A 144 -17.65 -1.58 -28.40
C ASP A 144 -18.79 -1.63 -27.37
N THR A 145 -18.51 -1.32 -26.10
CA THR A 145 -19.48 -1.41 -25.00
C THR A 145 -19.81 -0.04 -24.40
N ASP A 146 -20.78 0.01 -23.50
CA ASP A 146 -21.14 1.19 -22.70
C ASP A 146 -20.06 1.56 -21.65
N GLN A 147 -19.00 0.78 -21.53
CA GLN A 147 -17.84 1.01 -20.65
C GLN A 147 -16.60 1.48 -21.41
N ALA A 148 -16.74 1.87 -22.68
CA ALA A 148 -15.67 2.49 -23.44
C ALA A 148 -15.29 3.86 -22.85
N ALA A 149 -14.03 4.03 -22.50
CA ALA A 149 -13.48 5.23 -21.88
C ALA A 149 -12.04 5.52 -22.36
N SER A 150 -11.70 6.81 -22.45
CA SER A 150 -10.38 7.31 -22.79
C SER A 150 -9.63 7.80 -21.55
N PHE A 151 -8.29 7.79 -21.60
CA PHE A 151 -7.45 8.40 -20.57
C PHE A 151 -7.71 9.91 -20.37
N THR A 152 -8.25 10.58 -21.39
CA THR A 152 -8.59 12.01 -21.35
C THR A 152 -9.93 12.28 -20.68
N ASP A 153 -10.73 11.25 -20.41
CA ASP A 153 -12.06 11.45 -19.86
C ASP A 153 -11.98 11.94 -18.41
N PRO A 154 -12.93 12.79 -17.99
CA PRO A 154 -12.91 13.36 -16.66
C PRO A 154 -12.83 12.29 -15.58
N GLY A 155 -11.84 12.40 -14.70
CA GLY A 155 -11.70 11.52 -13.54
C GLY A 155 -10.90 10.23 -13.77
N ILE A 156 -10.69 9.77 -15.01
CA ILE A 156 -9.96 8.51 -15.29
C ILE A 156 -8.53 8.58 -14.76
N LEU A 157 -7.74 9.57 -15.19
CA LEU A 157 -6.34 9.69 -14.74
C LEU A 157 -6.23 9.87 -13.22
N ARG A 158 -7.18 10.62 -12.62
CA ARG A 158 -7.27 10.80 -11.17
C ARG A 158 -7.53 9.47 -10.46
N ALA A 159 -8.43 8.65 -10.99
CA ALA A 159 -8.78 7.35 -10.43
C ALA A 159 -7.63 6.34 -10.55
N LEU A 160 -6.90 6.33 -11.67
CA LEU A 160 -5.69 5.49 -11.83
C LEU A 160 -4.60 5.86 -10.83
N LEU A 161 -4.32 7.17 -10.68
CA LEU A 161 -3.39 7.69 -9.67
C LEU A 161 -3.88 7.40 -8.25
N GLY A 162 -5.18 7.59 -8.01
CA GLY A 162 -5.83 7.36 -6.72
C GLY A 162 -5.79 5.90 -6.31
N ASN A 163 -6.03 4.95 -7.22
CA ASN A 163 -5.89 3.52 -6.98
C ASN A 163 -4.45 3.14 -6.58
N ALA A 164 -3.46 3.62 -7.32
CA ALA A 164 -2.05 3.37 -6.99
C ALA A 164 -1.66 4.00 -5.63
N ALA A 165 -2.14 5.20 -5.34
CA ALA A 165 -1.93 5.88 -4.05
C ALA A 165 -2.61 5.12 -2.90
N ALA A 166 -3.86 4.65 -3.11
CA ALA A 166 -4.64 3.91 -2.12
C ALA A 166 -3.95 2.60 -1.72
N LEU A 167 -3.55 1.79 -2.70
CA LEU A 167 -2.81 0.54 -2.46
C LEU A 167 -1.49 0.78 -1.73
N THR A 168 -0.79 1.87 -2.08
CA THR A 168 0.47 2.26 -1.44
C THR A 168 0.25 2.67 0.02
N LEU A 169 -0.74 3.51 0.30
CA LEU A 169 -1.05 3.99 1.65
C LEU A 169 -1.58 2.86 2.53
N MET A 170 -2.38 1.94 2.00
CA MET A 170 -2.82 0.73 2.70
C MET A 170 -1.64 -0.16 3.06
N GLY A 171 -0.69 -0.33 2.14
CA GLY A 171 0.57 -1.02 2.42
C GLY A 171 1.44 -0.31 3.46
N LEU A 172 1.48 1.02 3.48
CA LEU A 172 2.20 1.80 4.50
C LEU A 172 1.55 1.71 5.88
N LEU A 173 0.22 1.72 5.95
CA LEU A 173 -0.53 1.46 7.17
C LEU A 173 -0.16 0.08 7.73
N ALA A 174 -0.16 -0.93 6.87
CA ALA A 174 0.23 -2.30 7.19
C ALA A 174 1.70 -2.39 7.66
N LEU A 175 2.61 -1.67 7.00
CA LEU A 175 4.02 -1.54 7.39
C LEU A 175 4.17 -0.94 8.79
N GLY A 176 3.40 0.11 9.09
CA GLY A 176 3.33 0.73 10.41
C GLY A 176 2.82 -0.24 11.48
N LEU A 177 1.75 -0.99 11.21
CA LEU A 177 1.26 -2.03 12.11
C LEU A 177 2.31 -3.12 12.35
N GLY A 178 3.01 -3.58 11.31
CA GLY A 178 4.11 -4.54 11.43
C GLY A 178 5.23 -4.05 12.35
N ALA A 179 5.62 -2.79 12.22
CA ALA A 179 6.63 -2.16 13.07
C ALA A 179 6.15 -1.95 14.52
N LEU A 180 4.88 -1.57 14.70
CA LEU A 180 4.27 -1.31 16.00
C LEU A 180 4.09 -2.59 16.82
N LEU A 181 3.58 -3.65 16.18
CA LEU A 181 3.21 -4.90 16.83
C LEU A 181 4.37 -5.91 16.88
N ARG A 182 5.40 -5.74 16.03
CA ARG A 182 6.60 -6.59 15.98
C ARG A 182 6.29 -8.09 15.80
N SER A 183 5.13 -8.40 15.22
CA SER A 183 4.62 -9.76 15.03
C SER A 183 3.86 -9.82 13.71
N VAL A 184 4.26 -10.74 12.83
CA VAL A 184 3.59 -10.92 11.52
C VAL A 184 2.13 -11.34 11.71
N PRO A 185 1.79 -12.41 12.48
CA PRO A 185 0.40 -12.78 12.70
C PRO A 185 -0.40 -11.69 13.41
N GLY A 186 0.20 -11.02 14.39
CA GLY A 186 -0.47 -9.93 15.12
C GLY A 186 -0.81 -8.75 14.23
N ALA A 187 0.11 -8.36 13.34
CA ALA A 187 -0.11 -7.27 12.40
C ALA A 187 -1.13 -7.61 11.31
N ILE A 188 -1.11 -8.85 10.80
CA ILE A 188 -2.13 -9.33 9.85
C ILE A 188 -3.51 -9.32 10.52
N GLY A 189 -3.62 -9.87 11.73
CA GLY A 189 -4.88 -9.87 12.48
C GLY A 189 -5.40 -8.47 12.79
N ALA A 190 -4.52 -7.54 13.17
CA ALA A 190 -4.88 -6.15 13.41
C ALA A 190 -5.35 -5.43 12.15
N PHE A 191 -4.71 -5.68 11.01
CA PHE A 191 -5.13 -5.09 9.73
C PHE A 191 -6.48 -5.66 9.28
N ILE A 192 -6.62 -7.00 9.23
CA ILE A 192 -7.86 -7.63 8.78
C ILE A 192 -9.01 -7.27 9.72
N GLY A 193 -8.84 -7.48 11.02
CA GLY A 193 -9.89 -7.20 12.01
C GLY A 193 -10.22 -5.72 12.10
N GLY A 194 -9.19 -4.87 12.20
CA GLY A 194 -9.36 -3.44 12.48
C GLY A 194 -9.62 -2.57 11.25
N VAL A 195 -9.10 -2.93 10.07
CA VAL A 195 -9.23 -2.11 8.86
C VAL A 195 -10.26 -2.69 7.89
N MET A 196 -10.34 -4.02 7.75
CA MET A 196 -11.25 -4.65 6.79
C MET A 196 -12.60 -5.01 7.41
N ILE A 197 -12.61 -5.70 8.55
CA ILE A 197 -13.84 -6.26 9.14
C ILE A 197 -14.58 -5.22 9.98
N LEU A 198 -13.88 -4.45 10.81
CA LEU A 198 -14.47 -3.46 11.69
C LEU A 198 -15.44 -2.48 11.00
N PRO A 199 -15.11 -1.84 9.86
CA PRO A 199 -16.05 -0.92 9.22
C PRO A 199 -17.35 -1.60 8.76
N GLU A 200 -17.28 -2.86 8.30
CA GLU A 200 -18.46 -3.63 7.88
C GLU A 200 -19.39 -3.91 9.07
N ILE A 201 -18.82 -4.26 10.23
CA ILE A 201 -19.58 -4.45 11.46
C ILE A 201 -20.20 -3.13 11.94
N LEU A 202 -19.43 -2.04 11.91
CA LEU A 202 -19.91 -0.73 12.31
C LEU A 202 -21.02 -0.22 11.38
N GLY A 203 -20.98 -0.58 10.09
CA GLY A 203 -22.00 -0.22 9.10
C GLY A 203 -23.37 -0.85 9.37
N MET A 204 -23.44 -1.90 10.19
CA MET A 204 -24.72 -2.49 10.62
C MET A 204 -25.42 -1.68 11.72
N LEU A 205 -24.72 -0.71 12.32
CA LEU A 205 -25.28 0.12 13.38
C LEU A 205 -26.07 1.29 12.79
N PRO A 206 -27.34 1.52 13.21
CA PRO A 206 -28.19 2.58 12.68
C PRO A 206 -27.89 3.94 13.32
N TYR A 207 -26.64 4.40 13.24
CA TYR A 207 -26.20 5.68 13.79
C TYR A 207 -25.51 6.54 12.72
N ASP A 208 -26.08 7.70 12.39
CA ASP A 208 -25.54 8.64 11.38
C ASP A 208 -24.11 9.11 11.66
N ALA A 209 -23.71 9.14 12.93
CA ALA A 209 -22.33 9.48 13.32
C ALA A 209 -21.34 8.37 12.93
N VAL A 210 -21.76 7.11 13.01
CA VAL A 210 -20.96 5.95 12.63
C VAL A 210 -20.84 5.87 11.12
N GLU A 211 -21.95 6.05 10.40
CA GLU A 211 -21.95 6.09 8.93
C GLU A 211 -20.98 7.15 8.40
N ARG A 212 -21.04 8.38 8.92
CA ARG A 212 -20.09 9.45 8.57
C ARG A 212 -18.64 9.10 8.89
N ALA A 213 -18.38 8.39 9.98
CA ALA A 213 -17.02 7.97 10.35
C ALA A 213 -16.49 6.89 9.40
N ILE A 214 -17.34 5.94 8.98
CA ILE A 214 -17.00 4.86 8.06
C ILE A 214 -16.56 5.41 6.70
N MET A 215 -17.13 6.53 6.23
CA MET A 215 -16.70 7.14 4.97
C MET A 215 -15.20 7.52 4.96
N TYR A 216 -14.60 7.79 6.13
CA TYR A 216 -13.18 8.11 6.27
C TYR A 216 -12.33 6.92 6.73
N PHE A 217 -12.93 5.72 6.82
CA PHE A 217 -12.20 4.50 7.15
C PHE A 217 -11.27 4.10 5.98
N PRO A 218 -10.12 3.45 6.24
CA PRO A 218 -9.12 3.25 5.21
C PRO A 218 -9.62 2.50 3.97
N THR A 219 -10.50 1.50 4.16
CA THR A 219 -11.10 0.73 3.05
C THR A 219 -12.02 1.59 2.18
N GLN A 220 -12.89 2.39 2.79
CA GLN A 220 -13.82 3.26 2.07
C GLN A 220 -13.10 4.42 1.37
N ALA A 221 -12.13 5.03 2.06
CA ALA A 221 -11.28 6.06 1.47
C ALA A 221 -10.45 5.52 0.29
N ALA A 222 -9.94 4.28 0.39
CA ALA A 222 -9.23 3.63 -0.72
C ALA A 222 -10.15 3.41 -1.94
N GLY A 223 -11.38 2.94 -1.72
CA GLY A 223 -12.37 2.76 -2.78
C GLY A 223 -12.72 4.07 -3.50
N ALA A 224 -12.97 5.14 -2.73
CA ALA A 224 -13.29 6.46 -3.29
C ALA A 224 -12.17 7.06 -4.17
N LEU A 225 -10.91 6.74 -3.85
CA LEU A 225 -9.76 7.17 -4.66
C LEU A 225 -9.66 6.44 -6.00
N GLY A 226 -10.08 5.18 -6.05
CA GLY A 226 -10.03 4.34 -7.25
C GLY A 226 -11.16 4.54 -8.25
N SER A 227 -12.14 5.39 -7.95
CA SER A 227 -13.30 5.66 -8.81
C SER A 227 -13.14 6.93 -9.64
N ALA A 228 -13.50 6.88 -10.93
CA ALA A 228 -13.51 8.04 -11.81
C ALA A 228 -14.74 8.93 -11.56
N THR A 229 -15.87 8.30 -11.29
CA THR A 229 -17.15 8.95 -10.97
C THR A 229 -17.40 8.99 -9.46
N PRO A 230 -18.13 10.01 -8.95
CA PRO A 230 -18.50 10.07 -7.54
C PRO A 230 -19.40 8.89 -7.15
N ILE A 231 -19.01 8.14 -6.12
CA ILE A 231 -19.82 7.05 -5.57
C ILE A 231 -20.76 7.64 -4.51
N PRO A 232 -22.09 7.48 -4.62
CA PRO A 232 -23.03 7.91 -3.59
C PRO A 232 -22.67 7.33 -2.21
N GLY A 233 -22.74 8.15 -1.16
CA GLY A 233 -22.41 7.71 0.20
C GLY A 233 -20.91 7.63 0.51
N THR A 234 -20.03 8.09 -0.38
CA THR A 234 -18.58 8.16 -0.13
C THR A 234 -18.07 9.59 -0.10
N VAL A 235 -16.91 9.78 0.54
CA VAL A 235 -16.22 11.07 0.55
C VAL A 235 -15.58 11.36 -0.80
N SER A 236 -15.44 12.65 -1.12
CA SER A 236 -14.74 13.03 -2.34
C SER A 236 -13.25 12.64 -2.30
N PRO A 237 -12.58 12.51 -3.47
CA PRO A 237 -11.22 11.95 -3.55
C PRO A 237 -10.17 12.72 -2.73
N GLY A 238 -10.29 14.05 -2.61
CA GLY A 238 -9.33 14.86 -1.83
C GLY A 238 -9.36 14.53 -0.32
N PRO A 239 -10.52 14.66 0.34
CA PRO A 239 -10.71 14.19 1.72
C PRO A 239 -10.38 12.71 1.93
N ALA A 240 -10.70 11.83 0.97
CA ALA A 240 -10.31 10.42 1.03
C ALA A 240 -8.79 10.24 1.10
N LEU A 241 -8.04 10.93 0.23
CA LEU A 241 -6.58 10.90 0.24
C LEU A 241 -6.00 11.41 1.56
N PHE A 242 -6.56 12.51 2.07
CA PHE A 242 -6.12 13.09 3.33
C PHE A 242 -6.36 12.15 4.50
N ALA A 243 -7.57 11.56 4.60
CA ALA A 243 -7.91 10.62 5.66
C ALA A 243 -7.01 9.37 5.61
N LEU A 244 -6.83 8.78 4.44
CA LEU A 244 -5.98 7.59 4.28
C LEU A 244 -4.50 7.90 4.59
N SER A 245 -4.03 9.09 4.20
CA SER A 245 -2.69 9.58 4.57
C SER A 245 -2.56 9.79 6.07
N LEU A 246 -3.61 10.27 6.75
CA LEU A 246 -3.63 10.43 8.20
C LEU A 246 -3.58 9.07 8.91
N TRP A 247 -4.31 8.06 8.43
CA TRP A 247 -4.24 6.69 8.96
C TRP A 247 -2.85 6.07 8.80
N ALA A 248 -2.25 6.16 7.61
CA ALA A 248 -0.89 5.68 7.38
C ALA A 248 0.13 6.47 8.22
N GLY A 249 0.00 7.80 8.29
CA GLY A 249 0.89 8.66 9.05
C GLY A 249 0.81 8.43 10.56
N THR A 250 -0.40 8.27 11.11
CA THR A 250 -0.62 8.02 12.55
C THR A 250 -0.12 6.64 12.96
N THR A 251 -0.34 5.60 12.15
CA THR A 251 0.21 4.26 12.42
C THR A 251 1.73 4.24 12.36
N LEU A 252 2.35 4.90 11.38
CA LEU A 252 3.81 5.06 11.31
C LEU A 252 4.36 5.90 12.47
N ALA A 253 3.67 6.97 12.88
CA ALA A 253 4.05 7.78 14.02
C ALA A 253 3.95 7.00 15.34
N ALA A 254 2.89 6.20 15.52
CA ALA A 254 2.75 5.30 16.66
C ALA A 254 3.88 4.26 16.70
N ALA A 255 4.24 3.67 15.56
CA ALA A 255 5.37 2.78 15.44
C ALA A 255 6.70 3.48 15.80
N ALA A 256 6.93 4.68 15.28
CA ALA A 256 8.11 5.50 15.59
C ALA A 256 8.24 5.79 17.10
N LEU A 257 7.14 6.17 17.75
CA LEU A 257 7.09 6.42 19.19
C LEU A 257 7.37 5.13 19.98
N ALA A 258 6.80 4.00 19.58
CA ALA A 258 7.05 2.71 20.20
C ALA A 258 8.51 2.27 20.04
N LEU A 259 9.13 2.51 18.89
CA LEU A 259 10.56 2.23 18.64
C LEU A 259 11.49 3.09 19.51
N LYS A 260 11.08 4.31 19.87
CA LYS A 260 11.86 5.20 20.75
C LYS A 260 11.78 4.79 22.22
N ARG A 261 10.64 4.25 22.64
CA ARG A 261 10.35 3.93 24.06
C ARG A 261 10.68 2.49 24.44
N ARG A 262 10.62 1.55 23.50
CA ARG A 262 10.83 0.12 23.76
C ARG A 262 12.20 -0.30 23.23
N ASP A 263 13.07 -0.73 24.14
CA ASP A 263 14.32 -1.41 23.77
C ASP A 263 14.04 -2.66 22.91
N VAL A 264 15.06 -3.08 22.17
CA VAL A 264 15.06 -4.24 21.25
C VAL A 264 16.24 -5.12 21.61
#